data_AF-A0A836TH87-F1
#
_entry.id   AF-A0A836TH87-F1
#
_cell.length_a   1.000
_cell.length_b   1.000
_cell.length_c   1.000
_cell.angle_alpha   90.00
_cell.angle_beta   90.00
_cell.angle_gamma   90.00
#
_symmetry.space_group_name_H-M   'P 1'
#
loop_
_entity.id
_entity.type
_entity.pdbx_description
1 polymer ?
#
loop_
_entity_poly.entity_id
_entity_poly.type
_entity_poly.pdbx_seq_one_letter_code
_entity_poly.pdbx_strand_id
1 'polypeptide(L)'
;MGKATGFKEFGRLSEGNLPVKERVQNYKEFILHLSDDDAKTQGARCMDCGIPFCTTGCPVNNIIPDFNDLVYNQDWKQAIDVLHSTNNFPEFTGRICPAPCEAACTLNINDDAVGIKSIEHAIIDKAWENDWVTPQINPNKTGKTVAVVGSGPAGLAAAQQLARAGHAVTLLEKNDRIGGLLRYGIPDFKMEKSHIDRRMVQMEAEGVTFKTNQYVGDNVNADDVLKAYDAVVLAGGAEHPRDLPVPGRELDGVHFAMDFLVPNNKAVAGDTIADQIKATDKHVVVIGGGDTGSDCVGTSNRHGAASITQFELMPQPPEQENRALTWPNWPLKMRTSSSHEEGADRDWSVATKA
;
A
#
# COMPACT_ATOMS: atom_id res chain seq x y z
N MET A 1 17.87 0.87 -23.13
CA MET A 1 16.77 0.35 -22.28
C MET A 1 15.45 0.43 -23.04
N GLY A 2 14.62 -0.60 -23.00
CA GLY A 2 13.35 -0.68 -23.72
C GLY A 2 13.50 -0.65 -25.24
N LYS A 3 12.41 -0.33 -25.94
CA LYS A 3 12.42 -0.07 -27.39
C LYS A 3 12.57 1.43 -27.61
N ALA A 4 13.59 1.87 -28.37
CA ALA A 4 13.89 3.29 -28.59
C ALA A 4 12.70 4.15 -29.05
N THR A 5 11.74 3.56 -29.77
CA THR A 5 10.51 4.21 -30.26
C THR A 5 9.24 3.69 -29.61
N GLY A 6 9.32 2.80 -28.61
CA GLY A 6 8.16 2.09 -28.07
C GLY A 6 7.08 3.01 -27.49
N PHE A 7 7.48 4.11 -26.85
CA PHE A 7 6.54 5.12 -26.34
C PHE A 7 5.72 5.84 -27.43
N LYS A 8 6.18 5.84 -28.68
CA LYS A 8 5.44 6.39 -29.83
C LYS A 8 4.51 5.38 -30.48
N GLU A 9 4.79 4.09 -30.28
CA GLU A 9 4.12 2.99 -30.97
C GLU A 9 3.00 2.35 -30.14
N PHE A 10 3.17 2.33 -28.83
CA PHE A 10 2.25 1.66 -27.91
C PHE A 10 1.59 2.68 -27.00
N GLY A 11 0.27 2.56 -26.79
CA GLY A 11 -0.49 3.29 -25.79
C GLY A 11 -0.27 2.76 -24.36
N ARG A 12 -0.60 3.57 -23.34
CA ARG A 12 -0.51 3.12 -21.94
C ARG A 12 -1.61 2.11 -21.72
N LEU A 13 -1.25 0.96 -21.15
CA LEU A 13 -2.21 -0.01 -20.64
C LEU A 13 -2.36 0.22 -19.14
N SER A 14 -3.60 0.44 -18.71
CA SER A 14 -3.95 0.42 -17.29
C SER A 14 -4.27 -1.01 -16.88
N GLU A 15 -3.97 -1.37 -15.64
CA GLU A 15 -4.41 -2.65 -15.09
C GLU A 15 -5.94 -2.78 -15.19
N GLY A 16 -6.39 -3.96 -15.60
CA GLY A 16 -7.82 -4.23 -15.71
C GLY A 16 -8.44 -4.39 -14.33
N ASN A 17 -9.65 -3.87 -14.16
CA ASN A 17 -10.48 -4.13 -12.99
C ASN A 17 -11.60 -5.10 -13.35
N LEU A 18 -11.94 -6.02 -12.45
CA LEU A 18 -13.21 -6.75 -12.57
C LEU A 18 -14.40 -5.77 -12.55
N PRO A 19 -15.51 -6.08 -13.24
CA PRO A 19 -16.69 -5.22 -13.28
C PRO A 19 -17.22 -4.87 -11.89
N VAL A 20 -17.73 -3.64 -11.73
CA VAL A 20 -18.26 -3.14 -10.43
C VAL A 20 -19.24 -4.12 -9.81
N LYS A 21 -20.21 -4.62 -10.58
CA LYS A 21 -21.24 -5.56 -10.09
C LYS A 21 -20.67 -6.85 -9.52
N GLU A 22 -19.50 -7.28 -9.99
CA GLU A 22 -18.83 -8.51 -9.53
C GLU A 22 -17.93 -8.22 -8.32
N ARG A 23 -17.11 -7.16 -8.37
CA ARG A 23 -16.11 -6.87 -7.33
C ARG A 23 -16.70 -6.37 -6.00
N VAL A 24 -17.92 -5.85 -6.00
CA VAL A 24 -18.60 -5.42 -4.75
C VAL A 24 -19.23 -6.59 -3.97
N GLN A 25 -19.30 -7.79 -4.55
CA GLN A 25 -19.93 -8.95 -3.91
C GLN A 25 -19.01 -9.65 -2.89
N ASN A 26 -17.73 -9.28 -2.85
CA ASN A 26 -16.73 -9.92 -2.00
C ASN A 26 -15.57 -8.96 -1.70
N TYR A 27 -14.59 -9.46 -0.95
CA TYR A 27 -13.40 -8.71 -0.51
C TYR A 27 -12.12 -9.13 -1.23
N LYS A 28 -12.20 -9.88 -2.34
CA LYS A 28 -11.01 -10.31 -3.09
C LYS A 28 -10.42 -9.14 -3.87
N GLU A 29 -9.11 -9.20 -4.12
CA GLU A 29 -8.46 -8.35 -5.10
C GLU A 29 -9.14 -8.49 -6.46
N PHE A 30 -9.35 -7.35 -7.13
CA PHE A 30 -10.00 -7.30 -8.45
C PHE A 30 -9.16 -6.60 -9.51
N ILE A 31 -7.98 -6.07 -9.12
CA ILE A 31 -7.02 -5.48 -10.04
C ILE A 31 -6.20 -6.64 -10.62
N LEU A 32 -6.26 -6.80 -11.93
CA LEU A 32 -5.52 -7.83 -12.65
C LEU A 32 -4.14 -7.29 -12.99
N HIS A 33 -3.09 -8.06 -12.69
CA HIS A 33 -1.74 -7.73 -13.14
C HIS A 33 -1.63 -7.86 -14.67
N LEU A 34 -0.61 -7.22 -15.24
CA LEU A 34 -0.33 -7.33 -16.67
C LEU A 34 0.07 -8.76 -17.04
N SER A 35 -0.35 -9.20 -18.23
CA SER A 35 0.22 -10.40 -18.86
C SER A 35 1.69 -10.19 -19.22
N ASP A 36 2.43 -11.27 -19.49
CA ASP A 36 3.83 -11.18 -19.93
C ASP A 36 4.02 -10.31 -21.18
N ASP A 37 3.11 -10.42 -22.14
CA ASP A 37 3.16 -9.66 -23.39
C ASP A 37 2.75 -8.20 -23.20
N ASP A 38 1.76 -7.94 -22.35
CA ASP A 38 1.37 -6.57 -21.99
C ASP A 38 2.47 -5.88 -21.19
N ALA A 39 3.06 -6.56 -20.20
CA ALA A 39 4.16 -6.04 -19.41
C ALA A 39 5.39 -5.77 -20.27
N LYS A 40 5.73 -6.68 -21.20
CA LYS A 40 6.77 -6.44 -22.21
C LYS A 40 6.48 -5.18 -23.02
N THR A 41 5.24 -5.02 -23.48
CA THR A 41 4.80 -3.84 -24.26
C THR A 41 4.90 -2.55 -23.43
N GLN A 42 4.51 -2.60 -22.16
CA GLN A 42 4.60 -1.44 -21.27
C GLN A 42 6.05 -1.11 -20.89
N GLY A 43 6.91 -2.11 -20.67
CA GLY A 43 8.35 -1.92 -20.49
C GLY A 43 9.01 -1.26 -21.71
N ALA A 44 8.54 -1.59 -22.91
CA ALA A 44 9.01 -0.97 -24.16
C ALA A 44 8.75 0.55 -24.25
N ARG A 45 7.79 1.09 -23.48
CA ARG A 45 7.49 2.53 -23.43
C ARG A 45 8.53 3.34 -22.65
N CYS A 46 9.46 2.71 -21.93
CA CYS A 46 10.53 3.43 -21.26
C CYS A 46 11.41 4.16 -22.29
N MET A 47 11.64 5.46 -22.08
CA MET A 47 12.41 6.30 -23.03
C MET A 47 13.93 6.23 -22.83
N ASP A 48 14.43 5.45 -21.86
CA ASP A 48 15.85 5.42 -21.49
C ASP A 48 16.40 6.84 -21.23
N CYS A 49 15.72 7.57 -20.34
CA CYS A 49 16.03 8.98 -20.08
C CYS A 49 17.42 9.11 -19.45
N GLY A 50 18.27 9.98 -19.99
CA GLY A 50 19.60 10.24 -19.41
C GLY A 50 19.57 10.74 -17.96
N ILE A 51 18.47 11.37 -17.53
CA ILE A 51 18.17 11.66 -16.13
C ILE A 51 16.83 10.99 -15.77
N PRO A 52 16.83 9.88 -15.01
CA PRO A 52 15.61 9.15 -14.68
C PRO A 52 14.87 9.79 -13.50
N PHE A 53 14.07 10.83 -13.77
CA PHE A 53 13.22 11.48 -12.76
C PHE A 53 12.24 10.51 -12.07
N CYS A 54 11.86 9.41 -12.73
CA CYS A 54 11.05 8.37 -12.11
C CYS A 54 11.75 7.72 -10.90
N THR A 55 13.07 7.55 -10.95
CA THR A 55 13.86 7.02 -9.82
C THR A 55 13.84 7.98 -8.64
N THR A 56 14.12 9.27 -8.86
CA THR A 56 14.10 10.26 -7.77
C THR A 56 12.68 10.58 -7.27
N GLY A 57 11.67 10.43 -8.13
CA GLY A 57 10.26 10.52 -7.74
C GLY A 57 9.78 9.31 -6.94
N CYS A 58 10.51 8.20 -6.95
CA CYS A 58 10.23 7.04 -6.11
C CYS A 58 10.86 7.22 -4.72
N PRO A 59 10.08 7.19 -3.62
CA PRO A 59 10.64 7.39 -2.27
C PRO A 59 11.70 6.37 -1.85
N VAL A 60 11.70 5.17 -2.44
CA VAL A 60 12.70 4.12 -2.20
C VAL A 60 13.80 4.10 -3.28
N ASN A 61 13.80 5.09 -4.18
CA ASN A 61 14.76 5.23 -5.28
C ASN A 61 14.90 3.97 -6.14
N ASN A 62 13.78 3.33 -6.46
CA ASN A 62 13.77 2.15 -7.33
C ASN A 62 14.53 2.41 -8.65
N ILE A 63 15.28 1.41 -9.09
CA ILE A 63 16.06 1.44 -10.34
C ILE A 63 15.12 1.11 -11.52
N ILE A 64 14.16 2.01 -11.75
CA ILE A 64 13.02 1.82 -12.64
C ILE A 64 13.40 1.58 -14.11
N PRO A 65 14.33 2.35 -14.71
CA PRO A 65 14.73 2.11 -16.10
C PRO A 65 15.25 0.67 -16.31
N ASP A 66 16.05 0.17 -15.36
CA ASP A 66 16.67 -1.15 -15.45
C ASP A 66 15.63 -2.27 -15.36
N PHE A 67 14.73 -2.26 -14.36
CA PHE A 67 13.72 -3.31 -14.30
C PHE A 67 12.72 -3.23 -15.45
N ASN A 68 12.44 -2.04 -16.01
CA ASN A 68 11.59 -1.92 -17.20
C ASN A 68 12.26 -2.54 -18.43
N ASP A 69 13.57 -2.35 -18.60
CA ASP A 69 14.34 -2.98 -19.68
C ASP A 69 14.36 -4.50 -19.52
N LEU A 70 14.60 -4.99 -18.30
CA LEU A 70 14.60 -6.42 -18.01
C LEU A 70 13.23 -7.05 -18.30
N VAL A 71 12.12 -6.39 -17.92
CA VAL A 71 10.76 -6.84 -18.27
C VAL A 71 10.50 -6.81 -19.77
N TYR A 72 10.98 -5.78 -20.49
CA TYR A 72 10.90 -5.74 -21.96
C TYR A 72 11.63 -6.92 -22.61
N ASN A 73 12.78 -7.31 -22.06
CA ASN A 73 13.54 -8.48 -22.49
C ASN A 73 13.01 -9.81 -21.92
N GLN A 74 11.95 -9.76 -21.10
CA GLN A 74 11.39 -10.89 -20.35
C GLN A 74 12.41 -11.61 -19.44
N ASP A 75 13.42 -10.89 -18.96
CA ASP A 75 14.34 -11.36 -17.92
C ASP A 75 13.77 -11.05 -16.53
N TRP A 76 12.73 -11.80 -16.18
CA TRP A 76 11.96 -11.58 -14.96
C TRP A 76 12.75 -11.86 -13.69
N LYS A 77 13.70 -12.80 -13.74
CA LYS A 77 14.52 -13.15 -12.58
C LYS A 77 15.48 -12.02 -12.22
N GLN A 78 16.17 -11.44 -13.20
CA GLN A 78 16.99 -10.26 -12.94
C GLN A 78 16.12 -9.04 -12.58
N ALA A 79 14.93 -8.89 -13.18
CA ALA A 79 14.03 -7.79 -12.86
C ALA A 79 13.65 -7.76 -11.37
N ILE A 80 13.32 -8.92 -10.78
CA ILE A 80 13.03 -8.99 -9.34
C ILE A 80 14.27 -8.74 -8.48
N ASP A 81 15.44 -9.23 -8.87
CA ASP A 81 16.68 -8.98 -8.14
C ASP A 81 17.01 -7.47 -8.09
N VAL A 82 16.82 -6.77 -9.21
CA VAL A 82 16.94 -5.29 -9.28
C VAL A 82 15.89 -4.60 -8.42
N LEU A 83 14.63 -5.02 -8.48
CA LEU A 83 13.56 -4.42 -7.69
C LEU A 83 13.79 -4.59 -6.18
N HIS A 84 14.23 -5.77 -5.74
CA HIS A 84 14.55 -6.05 -4.34
C HIS A 84 15.82 -5.37 -3.83
N SER A 85 16.68 -4.86 -4.71
CA SER A 85 17.87 -4.10 -4.30
C SER A 85 17.51 -2.79 -3.58
N THR A 86 16.31 -2.28 -3.79
CA THR A 86 15.83 -0.98 -3.28
C THR A 86 14.51 -1.09 -2.52
N ASN A 87 13.64 -2.03 -2.89
CA ASN A 87 12.33 -2.22 -2.25
C ASN A 87 12.21 -3.57 -1.54
N ASN A 88 12.01 -3.51 -0.21
CA ASN A 88 11.70 -4.69 0.57
C ASN A 88 10.38 -5.35 0.12
N PHE A 89 9.33 -4.57 -0.15
CA PHE A 89 7.95 -5.08 -0.28
C PHE A 89 7.23 -4.61 -1.56
N PRO A 90 7.74 -4.96 -2.75
CA PRO A 90 7.07 -4.65 -4.02
C PRO A 90 5.65 -5.22 -4.13
N GLU A 91 5.33 -6.30 -3.40
CA GLU A 91 3.96 -6.86 -3.35
C GLU A 91 2.96 -5.89 -2.72
N PHE A 92 3.41 -5.03 -1.78
CA PHE A 92 2.56 -4.01 -1.18
C PHE A 92 2.55 -2.78 -2.08
N THR A 93 3.71 -2.22 -2.41
CA THR A 93 3.80 -0.97 -3.19
C THR A 93 3.22 -1.12 -4.59
N GLY A 94 3.42 -2.25 -5.27
CA GLY A 94 2.79 -2.56 -6.57
C GLY A 94 1.26 -2.49 -6.54
N ARG A 95 0.64 -2.69 -5.37
CA ARG A 95 -0.83 -2.65 -5.20
C ARG A 95 -1.33 -1.31 -4.67
N ILE A 96 -0.70 -0.78 -3.63
CA ILE A 96 -1.25 0.38 -2.88
C ILE A 96 -0.51 1.70 -3.13
N CYS A 97 0.66 1.68 -3.76
CA CYS A 97 1.41 2.92 -4.01
C CYS A 97 0.60 3.86 -4.91
N PRO A 98 0.61 5.19 -4.65
CA PRO A 98 0.01 6.17 -5.55
C PRO A 98 0.85 6.40 -6.83
N ALA A 99 2.01 5.76 -6.96
CA ALA A 99 2.91 5.85 -8.11
C ALA A 99 3.46 7.27 -8.39
N PRO A 100 4.13 7.92 -7.41
CA PRO A 100 4.75 9.24 -7.64
C PRO A 100 5.85 9.20 -8.71
N CYS A 101 6.48 8.05 -8.91
CA CYS A 101 7.42 7.80 -9.99
C CYS A 101 6.81 7.99 -11.39
N GLU A 102 5.52 7.71 -11.57
CA GLU A 102 4.81 7.93 -12.83
C GLU A 102 4.51 9.40 -13.06
N ALA A 103 4.16 10.15 -11.99
CA ALA A 103 3.99 11.60 -12.08
C ALA A 103 5.31 12.30 -12.47
N ALA A 104 6.43 11.80 -11.96
CA ALA A 104 7.78 12.27 -12.26
C ALA A 104 8.34 11.76 -13.60
N CYS A 105 7.70 10.80 -14.26
CA CYS A 105 8.18 10.22 -15.50
C CYS A 105 8.35 11.31 -16.59
N THR A 106 9.47 11.34 -17.28
CA THR A 106 9.71 12.33 -18.36
C THR A 106 8.67 12.22 -19.48
N LEU A 107 8.17 11.01 -19.77
CA LEU A 107 7.12 10.81 -20.78
C LEU A 107 5.82 11.51 -20.37
N ASN A 108 5.55 11.59 -19.06
CA ASN A 108 4.38 12.24 -18.50
C ASN A 108 4.29 13.75 -18.80
N ILE A 109 5.36 14.38 -19.30
CA ILE A 109 5.32 15.78 -19.71
C ILE A 109 4.37 15.94 -20.92
N ASN A 110 4.52 15.08 -21.93
CA ASN A 110 3.86 15.26 -23.23
C ASN A 110 2.86 14.16 -23.58
N ASP A 111 2.89 13.04 -22.87
CA ASP A 111 2.06 11.86 -23.11
C ASP A 111 1.73 11.17 -21.78
N ASP A 112 1.12 9.99 -21.80
CA ASP A 112 0.91 9.17 -20.61
C ASP A 112 2.22 8.58 -20.09
N ALA A 113 2.42 8.61 -18.78
CA ALA A 113 3.59 7.99 -18.15
C ALA A 113 3.74 6.49 -18.51
N VAL A 114 4.96 5.96 -18.31
CA VAL A 114 5.15 4.51 -18.26
C VAL A 114 4.35 3.94 -17.08
N GLY A 115 3.68 2.80 -17.26
CA GLY A 115 2.97 2.09 -16.20
C GLY A 115 3.93 1.41 -15.22
N ILE A 116 4.69 2.20 -14.47
CA ILE A 116 5.76 1.72 -13.58
C ILE A 116 5.19 0.84 -12.47
N LYS A 117 4.06 1.26 -11.87
CA LYS A 117 3.43 0.51 -10.78
C LYS A 117 2.90 -0.85 -11.25
N SER A 118 2.29 -0.91 -12.44
CA SER A 118 1.77 -2.16 -12.98
C SER A 118 2.87 -3.12 -13.42
N ILE A 119 4.01 -2.60 -13.87
CA ILE A 119 5.22 -3.40 -14.11
C ILE A 119 5.80 -3.93 -12.77
N GLU A 120 5.89 -3.09 -11.74
CA GLU A 120 6.32 -3.51 -10.39
C GLU A 120 5.43 -4.65 -9.85
N HIS A 121 4.12 -4.52 -9.99
CA HIS A 121 3.13 -5.52 -9.60
C HIS A 121 3.32 -6.84 -10.38
N ALA A 122 3.48 -6.77 -11.70
CA ALA A 122 3.72 -7.96 -12.53
C ALA A 122 5.03 -8.68 -12.17
N ILE A 123 6.11 -7.93 -11.87
CA ILE A 123 7.41 -8.51 -11.49
C ILE A 123 7.28 -9.33 -10.20
N ILE A 124 6.68 -8.78 -9.15
CA ILE A 124 6.61 -9.45 -7.85
C ILE A 124 5.65 -10.64 -7.85
N ASP A 125 4.51 -10.54 -8.52
CA ASP A 125 3.57 -11.65 -8.61
C ASP A 125 4.21 -12.84 -9.33
N LYS A 126 4.90 -12.59 -10.45
CA LYS A 126 5.65 -13.62 -11.17
C LYS A 126 6.79 -14.20 -10.35
N ALA A 127 7.47 -13.38 -9.55
CA ALA A 127 8.54 -13.86 -8.68
C ALA A 127 8.01 -14.80 -7.59
N TRP A 128 6.82 -14.56 -7.06
CA TRP A 128 6.17 -15.49 -6.14
C TRP A 128 5.72 -16.77 -6.83
N GLU A 129 5.14 -16.69 -8.03
CA GLU A 129 4.72 -17.87 -8.81
C GLU A 129 5.88 -18.81 -9.17
N ASN A 130 7.09 -18.26 -9.29
CA ASN A 130 8.30 -19.01 -9.66
C ASN A 130 9.23 -19.30 -8.46
N ASP A 131 8.76 -19.09 -7.23
CA ASP A 131 9.53 -19.32 -5.99
C ASP A 131 10.87 -18.56 -5.93
N TRP A 132 10.93 -17.36 -6.51
CA TRP A 132 12.15 -16.56 -6.60
C TRP A 132 12.39 -15.65 -5.39
N VAL A 133 11.35 -15.39 -4.59
CA VAL A 133 11.45 -14.59 -3.36
C VAL A 133 11.89 -15.51 -2.22
N THR A 134 13.20 -15.77 -2.14
CA THR A 134 13.78 -16.71 -1.18
C THR A 134 14.37 -16.00 0.05
N PRO A 135 14.49 -16.69 1.20
CA PRO A 135 15.16 -16.15 2.40
C PRO A 135 16.64 -15.80 2.14
N GLN A 136 17.04 -14.58 2.50
CA GLN A 136 18.45 -14.14 2.47
C GLN A 136 19.10 -14.26 3.85
N ILE A 137 19.59 -15.45 4.17
CA ILE A 137 20.19 -15.73 5.48
C ILE A 137 21.66 -15.28 5.49
N ASN A 138 22.00 -14.39 6.42
CA ASN A 138 23.40 -14.04 6.66
C ASN A 138 24.10 -15.10 7.52
N PRO A 139 25.16 -15.76 7.01
CA PRO A 139 25.90 -16.77 7.77
C PRO A 139 26.76 -16.17 8.89
N ASN A 140 27.14 -14.89 8.76
CA ASN A 140 27.97 -14.18 9.74
C ASN A 140 27.09 -13.46 10.75
N LYS A 141 26.76 -14.13 11.85
CA LYS A 141 25.96 -13.53 12.93
C LYS A 141 26.79 -12.54 13.75
N THR A 142 26.21 -11.39 14.03
CA THR A 142 26.87 -10.28 14.76
C THR A 142 26.88 -10.48 16.27
N GLY A 143 26.06 -11.41 16.79
CA GLY A 143 25.83 -11.58 18.23
C GLY A 143 25.01 -10.47 18.88
N LYS A 144 24.55 -9.48 18.10
CA LYS A 144 23.72 -8.36 18.58
C LYS A 144 22.24 -8.65 18.47
N THR A 145 21.50 -8.16 19.44
CA THR A 145 20.05 -8.32 19.59
C THR A 145 19.31 -7.00 19.39
N VAL A 146 18.25 -7.00 18.58
CA VAL A 146 17.48 -5.78 18.30
C VAL A 146 15.99 -6.04 18.46
N ALA A 147 15.30 -5.18 19.21
CA ALA A 147 13.84 -5.14 19.25
C ALA A 147 13.30 -4.13 18.24
N VAL A 148 12.26 -4.51 17.50
CA VAL A 148 11.51 -3.60 16.62
C VAL A 148 10.08 -3.53 17.14
N VAL A 149 9.64 -2.35 17.57
CA VAL A 149 8.31 -2.13 18.16
C VAL A 149 7.35 -1.61 17.10
N GLY A 150 6.39 -2.44 16.71
CA GLY A 150 5.39 -2.18 15.68
C GLY A 150 5.65 -2.94 14.38
N SER A 151 4.62 -3.61 13.85
CA SER A 151 4.70 -4.46 12.65
C SER A 151 4.20 -3.80 11.36
N GLY A 152 4.10 -2.48 11.32
CA GLY A 152 3.82 -1.76 10.08
C GLY A 152 4.96 -1.91 9.06
N PRO A 153 4.82 -1.34 7.84
CA PRO A 153 5.82 -1.43 6.78
C PRO A 153 7.24 -1.04 7.23
N ALA A 154 7.35 0.02 8.04
CA ALA A 154 8.63 0.49 8.57
C ALA A 154 9.30 -0.55 9.49
N GLY A 155 8.53 -1.15 10.41
CA GLY A 155 9.02 -2.18 11.31
C GLY A 155 9.41 -3.46 10.58
N LEU A 156 8.60 -3.89 9.62
CA LEU A 156 8.91 -5.05 8.77
C LEU A 156 10.20 -4.82 7.97
N ALA A 157 10.35 -3.66 7.32
CA ALA A 157 11.54 -3.35 6.53
C ALA A 157 12.79 -3.31 7.42
N ALA A 158 12.72 -2.62 8.56
CA ALA A 158 13.81 -2.55 9.51
C ALA A 158 14.20 -3.95 10.02
N ALA A 159 13.22 -4.77 10.39
CA ALA A 159 13.48 -6.11 10.89
C ALA A 159 14.14 -7.01 9.84
N GLN A 160 13.67 -6.98 8.59
CA GLN A 160 14.26 -7.72 7.49
C GLN A 160 15.72 -7.28 7.24
N GLN A 161 15.97 -5.98 7.12
CA GLN A 161 17.30 -5.46 6.85
C GLN A 161 18.28 -5.80 7.98
N LEU A 162 17.84 -5.71 9.25
CA LEU A 162 18.66 -6.06 10.41
C LEU A 162 18.96 -7.57 10.49
N ALA A 163 17.99 -8.43 10.15
CA ALA A 163 18.20 -9.87 10.09
C ALA A 163 19.21 -10.25 8.99
N ARG A 164 19.08 -9.63 7.81
CA ARG A 164 20.03 -9.75 6.69
C ARG A 164 21.41 -9.17 7.01
N ALA A 165 21.51 -8.21 7.91
CA ALA A 165 22.78 -7.73 8.46
C ALA A 165 23.41 -8.69 9.51
N GLY A 166 22.71 -9.76 9.89
CA GLY A 166 23.21 -10.78 10.82
C GLY A 166 22.88 -10.50 12.29
N HIS A 167 21.94 -9.59 12.59
CA HIS A 167 21.43 -9.37 13.94
C HIS A 167 20.34 -10.38 14.32
N ALA A 168 20.18 -10.66 15.62
CA ALA A 168 19.03 -11.39 16.15
C ALA A 168 17.89 -10.40 16.39
N VAL A 169 16.83 -10.48 15.59
CA VAL A 169 15.75 -9.48 15.60
C VAL A 169 14.48 -10.06 16.20
N THR A 170 13.90 -9.36 17.17
CA THR A 170 12.53 -9.62 17.64
C THR A 170 11.63 -8.45 17.27
N LEU A 171 10.58 -8.71 16.49
CA LEU A 171 9.54 -7.73 16.20
C LEU A 171 8.37 -7.92 17.18
N LEU A 172 8.04 -6.87 17.91
CA LEU A 172 6.98 -6.82 18.91
C LEU A 172 5.77 -6.08 18.32
N GLU A 173 4.62 -6.73 18.25
CA GLU A 173 3.37 -6.18 17.72
C GLU A 173 2.30 -6.19 18.80
N LYS A 174 1.59 -5.07 18.96
CA LYS A 174 0.53 -4.94 19.98
C LYS A 174 -0.73 -5.73 19.63
N ASN A 175 -1.05 -5.85 18.35
CA ASN A 175 -2.22 -6.59 17.88
C ASN A 175 -1.95 -8.10 17.80
N ASP A 176 -3.00 -8.86 17.54
CA ASP A 176 -2.99 -10.32 17.42
C ASP A 176 -2.34 -10.83 16.13
N ARG A 177 -2.18 -9.97 15.12
CA ARG A 177 -1.55 -10.28 13.83
C ARG A 177 -0.60 -9.16 13.37
N ILE A 178 0.41 -9.56 12.60
CA ILE A 178 1.44 -8.69 12.03
C ILE A 178 0.91 -7.93 10.81
N GLY A 179 1.43 -6.72 10.59
CA GLY A 179 1.22 -5.90 9.38
C GLY A 179 0.69 -4.49 9.65
N GLY A 180 0.37 -4.14 10.90
CA GLY A 180 -0.18 -2.82 11.26
C GLY A 180 -1.39 -2.43 10.40
N LEU A 181 -1.40 -1.22 9.84
CA LEU A 181 -2.50 -0.77 8.96
C LEU A 181 -2.57 -1.51 7.62
N LEU A 182 -1.50 -2.18 7.15
CA LEU A 182 -1.62 -3.06 5.98
C LEU A 182 -2.57 -4.24 6.27
N ARG A 183 -2.62 -4.68 7.54
CA ARG A 183 -3.45 -5.78 8.04
C ARG A 183 -4.84 -5.32 8.44
N TYR A 184 -4.93 -4.27 9.25
CA TYR A 184 -6.19 -3.87 9.88
C TYR A 184 -6.75 -2.52 9.41
N GLY A 185 -6.02 -1.75 8.62
CA GLY A 185 -6.52 -0.52 8.00
C GLY A 185 -7.03 -0.75 6.59
N ILE A 186 -6.12 -1.04 5.67
CA ILE A 186 -6.39 -1.21 4.24
C ILE A 186 -7.29 -2.45 4.04
N PRO A 187 -8.41 -2.36 3.31
CA PRO A 187 -9.27 -3.50 3.04
C PRO A 187 -8.65 -4.55 2.10
N ASP A 188 -9.06 -5.82 2.24
CA ASP A 188 -8.60 -6.93 1.39
C ASP A 188 -8.86 -6.72 -0.11
N PHE A 189 -9.94 -6.02 -0.48
CA PHE A 189 -10.25 -5.77 -1.89
C PHE A 189 -9.24 -4.82 -2.58
N LYS A 190 -8.44 -4.08 -1.80
CA LYS A 190 -7.30 -3.28 -2.32
C LYS A 190 -5.99 -4.04 -2.24
N MET A 191 -5.81 -4.82 -1.18
CA MET A 191 -4.61 -5.62 -0.95
C MET A 191 -4.95 -6.81 -0.05
N GLU A 192 -4.93 -8.01 -0.61
CA GLU A 192 -5.22 -9.25 0.10
C GLU A 192 -4.19 -9.52 1.19
N LYS A 193 -4.66 -10.11 2.28
CA LYS A 193 -3.83 -10.34 3.47
C LYS A 193 -2.82 -11.47 3.31
N SER A 194 -3.04 -12.37 2.34
CA SER A 194 -2.11 -13.45 2.02
C SER A 194 -0.70 -12.96 1.67
N HIS A 195 -0.56 -11.75 1.09
CA HIS A 195 0.74 -11.16 0.73
C HIS A 195 1.63 -10.91 1.95
N ILE A 196 1.07 -10.44 3.07
CA ILE A 196 1.85 -10.25 4.31
C ILE A 196 2.20 -11.61 4.91
N ASP A 197 1.28 -12.57 4.89
CA ASP A 197 1.50 -13.89 5.49
C ASP A 197 2.65 -14.62 4.79
N ARG A 198 2.67 -14.60 3.44
CA ARG A 198 3.78 -15.13 2.64
C ARG A 198 5.10 -14.44 2.97
N ARG A 199 5.09 -13.11 3.08
CA ARG A 199 6.28 -12.33 3.43
C ARG A 199 6.78 -12.65 4.84
N MET A 200 5.89 -12.85 5.81
CA MET A 200 6.28 -13.23 7.16
C MET A 200 7.03 -14.56 7.18
N VAL A 201 6.52 -15.59 6.49
CA VAL A 201 7.20 -16.89 6.39
C VAL A 201 8.62 -16.74 5.84
N GLN A 202 8.78 -15.91 4.80
CA GLN A 202 10.09 -15.62 4.22
C GLN A 202 11.02 -14.91 5.24
N MET A 203 10.52 -13.93 6.00
CA MET A 203 11.29 -13.20 7.00
C MET A 203 11.61 -14.03 8.25
N GLU A 204 10.72 -14.92 8.67
CA GLU A 204 10.99 -15.88 9.77
C GLU A 204 12.16 -16.79 9.40
N ALA A 205 12.18 -17.27 8.16
CA ALA A 205 13.29 -18.07 7.64
C ALA A 205 14.61 -17.26 7.53
N GLU A 206 14.55 -15.93 7.38
CA GLU A 206 15.72 -15.05 7.48
C GLU A 206 16.23 -14.85 8.92
N GLY A 207 15.40 -15.20 9.92
CA GLY A 207 15.74 -15.13 11.35
C GLY A 207 15.01 -14.04 12.14
N VAL A 208 13.94 -13.44 11.58
CA VAL A 208 13.09 -12.51 12.34
C VAL A 208 12.16 -13.31 13.26
N THR A 209 12.15 -12.98 14.55
CA THR A 209 11.17 -13.54 15.50
C THR A 209 10.01 -12.57 15.67
N PHE A 210 8.79 -12.99 15.33
CA PHE A 210 7.58 -12.20 15.55
C PHE A 210 6.95 -12.54 16.91
N LYS A 211 6.54 -11.51 17.67
CA LYS A 211 5.75 -11.66 18.90
C LYS A 211 4.56 -10.71 18.86
N THR A 212 3.36 -11.27 18.80
CA THR A 212 2.08 -10.53 18.82
C THR A 212 1.57 -10.34 20.25
N ASN A 213 0.55 -9.48 20.42
CA ASN A 213 -0.01 -9.09 21.71
C ASN A 213 1.02 -8.47 22.69
N GLN A 214 2.09 -7.88 22.16
CA GLN A 214 3.16 -7.21 22.90
C GLN A 214 2.98 -5.69 22.78
N TYR A 215 2.16 -5.10 23.64
CA TYR A 215 1.97 -3.66 23.71
C TYR A 215 3.04 -3.04 24.62
N VAL A 216 4.18 -2.67 24.00
CA VAL A 216 5.28 -2.00 24.68
C VAL A 216 4.83 -0.64 25.22
N GLY A 217 5.05 -0.41 26.51
CA GLY A 217 4.56 0.76 27.25
C GLY A 217 3.22 0.55 27.95
N ASP A 218 2.57 -0.60 27.73
CA ASP A 218 1.33 -1.01 28.40
C ASP A 218 1.54 -2.40 29.06
N ASN A 219 1.11 -3.49 28.41
CA ASN A 219 1.28 -4.84 28.96
C ASN A 219 2.72 -5.38 28.90
N VAL A 220 3.62 -4.72 28.16
CA VAL A 220 5.06 -5.00 28.14
C VAL A 220 5.81 -3.76 28.66
N ASN A 221 6.57 -3.91 29.74
CA ASN A 221 7.32 -2.81 30.32
C ASN A 221 8.47 -2.35 29.38
N ALA A 222 8.51 -1.06 29.08
CA ALA A 222 9.49 -0.49 28.15
C ALA A 222 10.94 -0.56 28.69
N ASP A 223 11.16 -0.40 29.99
CA ASP A 223 12.50 -0.49 30.60
C ASP A 223 13.08 -1.90 30.48
N ASP A 224 12.23 -2.92 30.54
CA ASP A 224 12.65 -4.30 30.36
C ASP A 224 13.08 -4.56 28.91
N VAL A 225 12.38 -3.99 27.93
CA VAL A 225 12.79 -4.04 26.52
C VAL A 225 14.13 -3.32 26.32
N LEU A 226 14.31 -2.13 26.89
CA LEU A 226 15.56 -1.38 26.77
C LEU A 226 16.76 -2.11 27.40
N LYS A 227 16.54 -2.89 28.47
CA LYS A 227 17.58 -3.69 29.13
C LYS A 227 17.88 -5.00 28.39
N ALA A 228 16.89 -5.60 27.74
CA ALA A 228 16.99 -6.92 27.14
C ALA A 228 17.63 -6.95 25.75
N TYR A 229 17.69 -5.81 25.05
CA TYR A 229 18.18 -5.72 23.67
C TYR A 229 19.31 -4.70 23.54
N ASP A 230 20.26 -4.95 22.62
CA ASP A 230 21.36 -4.00 22.35
C ASP A 230 20.85 -2.69 21.69
N ALA A 231 19.73 -2.76 20.95
CA ALA A 231 19.08 -1.62 20.33
C ALA A 231 17.57 -1.82 20.21
N VAL A 232 16.85 -0.69 20.10
CA VAL A 232 15.39 -0.68 19.92
C VAL A 232 15.02 0.26 18.78
N VAL A 233 14.19 -0.21 17.85
CA VAL A 233 13.56 0.60 16.79
C VAL A 233 12.10 0.83 17.14
N LEU A 234 11.67 2.10 17.16
CA LEU A 234 10.26 2.46 17.36
C LEU A 234 9.60 2.69 16.00
N ALA A 235 8.62 1.84 15.67
CA ALA A 235 7.87 1.84 14.41
C ALA A 235 6.35 1.74 14.65
N GLY A 236 5.87 2.32 15.76
CA GLY A 236 4.47 2.23 16.22
C GLY A 236 3.43 3.00 15.39
N GLY A 237 3.85 3.78 14.39
CA GLY A 237 2.95 4.52 13.51
C GLY A 237 2.18 5.66 14.20
N ALA A 238 1.12 6.13 13.53
CA ALA A 238 0.26 7.22 14.00
C ALA A 238 -1.20 6.75 14.01
N GLU A 239 -1.64 6.23 15.14
CA GLU A 239 -2.97 5.62 15.27
C GLU A 239 -3.99 6.52 15.98
N HIS A 240 -3.54 7.61 16.59
CA HIS A 240 -4.46 8.53 17.27
C HIS A 240 -5.29 9.29 16.23
N PRO A 241 -6.62 9.12 16.19
CA PRO A 241 -7.45 9.78 15.20
C PRO A 241 -7.53 11.29 15.48
N ARG A 242 -7.72 12.07 14.42
CA ARG A 242 -8.02 13.50 14.55
C ARG A 242 -9.51 13.66 14.86
N ASP A 243 -9.83 14.15 16.04
CA ASP A 243 -11.21 14.38 16.46
C ASP A 243 -11.79 15.69 15.91
N LEU A 244 -13.12 15.76 15.88
CA LEU A 244 -13.88 16.93 15.45
C LEU A 244 -14.92 17.31 16.53
N PRO A 245 -14.55 18.16 17.49
CA PRO A 245 -15.41 18.51 18.62
C PRO A 245 -16.46 19.57 18.21
N VAL A 246 -17.51 19.12 17.54
CA VAL A 246 -18.66 19.93 17.10
C VAL A 246 -19.95 19.43 17.76
N PRO A 247 -21.02 20.25 17.84
CA PRO A 247 -22.30 19.80 18.38
C PRO A 247 -22.80 18.52 17.71
N GLY A 248 -23.19 17.52 18.51
CA GLY A 248 -23.63 16.21 18.03
C GLY A 248 -22.52 15.19 17.79
N ARG A 249 -21.25 15.53 18.06
CA ARG A 249 -20.11 14.59 17.99
C ARG A 249 -20.32 13.35 18.87
N GLU A 250 -21.06 13.50 19.96
CA GLU A 250 -21.42 12.48 20.95
C GLU A 250 -22.58 11.57 20.55
N LEU A 251 -23.28 11.87 19.44
CA LEU A 251 -24.43 11.08 18.99
C LEU A 251 -24.03 9.68 18.53
N ASP A 252 -24.94 8.73 18.75
CA ASP A 252 -24.81 7.38 18.22
C ASP A 252 -24.69 7.40 16.69
N GLY A 253 -23.76 6.60 16.16
CA GLY A 253 -23.48 6.52 14.71
C GLY A 253 -22.30 7.37 14.25
N VAL A 254 -21.70 8.21 15.11
CA VAL A 254 -20.49 8.97 14.79
C VAL A 254 -19.24 8.20 15.24
N HIS A 255 -18.52 7.63 14.27
CA HIS A 255 -17.39 6.72 14.52
C HIS A 255 -16.10 7.22 13.85
N PHE A 256 -14.94 6.88 14.42
CA PHE A 256 -13.69 7.03 13.69
C PHE A 256 -13.58 5.95 12.62
N ALA A 257 -12.83 6.24 11.56
CA ALA A 257 -12.65 5.30 10.45
C ALA A 257 -12.05 3.95 10.93
N MET A 258 -11.13 3.96 11.88
CA MET A 258 -10.51 2.73 12.40
C MET A 258 -11.49 1.89 13.23
N ASP A 259 -12.47 2.50 13.91
CA ASP A 259 -13.54 1.77 14.61
C ASP A 259 -14.43 0.99 13.64
N PHE A 260 -14.48 1.42 12.37
CA PHE A 260 -15.23 0.75 11.30
C PHE A 260 -14.37 -0.26 10.53
N LEU A 261 -13.17 0.15 10.10
CA LEU A 261 -12.31 -0.63 9.21
C LEU A 261 -11.61 -1.79 9.92
N VAL A 262 -11.13 -1.61 11.16
CA VAL A 262 -10.42 -2.67 11.90
C VAL A 262 -11.34 -3.87 12.18
N PRO A 263 -12.55 -3.68 12.77
CA PRO A 263 -13.54 -4.75 12.89
C PRO A 263 -13.91 -5.40 11.56
N ASN A 264 -14.03 -4.62 10.47
CA ASN A 264 -14.33 -5.18 9.17
C ASN A 264 -13.23 -6.12 8.67
N ASN A 265 -11.97 -5.68 8.70
CA ASN A 265 -10.84 -6.50 8.25
C ASN A 265 -10.66 -7.76 9.12
N LYS A 266 -10.93 -7.68 10.42
CA LYS A 266 -10.97 -8.86 11.30
C LYS A 266 -12.09 -9.83 10.91
N ALA A 267 -13.29 -9.33 10.64
CA ALA A 267 -14.41 -10.16 10.19
C ALA A 267 -14.12 -10.84 8.83
N VAL A 268 -13.50 -10.13 7.89
CA VAL A 268 -13.05 -10.69 6.60
C VAL A 268 -11.99 -11.77 6.80
N ALA A 269 -11.11 -11.61 7.79
CA ALA A 269 -10.13 -12.63 8.20
C ALA A 269 -10.75 -13.83 8.95
N GLY A 270 -12.07 -13.83 9.19
CA GLY A 270 -12.80 -14.93 9.84
C GLY A 270 -13.06 -14.75 11.34
N ASP A 271 -12.72 -13.59 11.92
CA ASP A 271 -13.00 -13.32 13.33
C ASP A 271 -14.50 -13.05 13.56
N THR A 272 -15.02 -13.48 14.70
CA THR A 272 -16.36 -13.08 15.14
C THR A 272 -16.25 -11.77 15.91
N ILE A 273 -16.89 -10.71 15.39
CA ILE A 273 -16.86 -9.39 16.02
C ILE A 273 -18.23 -9.06 16.61
N ALA A 274 -18.29 -9.01 17.94
CA ALA A 274 -19.47 -8.54 18.66
C ALA A 274 -19.73 -7.07 18.33
N ASP A 275 -21.01 -6.70 18.17
CA ASP A 275 -21.46 -5.33 17.95
C ASP A 275 -20.76 -4.58 16.81
N GLN A 276 -20.39 -5.31 15.75
CA GLN A 276 -19.72 -4.73 14.57
C GLN A 276 -20.57 -3.63 13.94
N ILE A 277 -19.95 -2.47 13.69
CA ILE A 277 -20.57 -1.39 12.92
C ILE A 277 -20.82 -1.87 11.48
N LYS A 278 -22.09 -1.95 11.10
CA LYS A 278 -22.55 -2.26 9.74
C LYS A 278 -23.19 -1.05 9.07
N ALA A 279 -22.96 -0.96 7.77
CA ALA A 279 -23.52 0.06 6.90
C ALA A 279 -24.77 -0.42 6.12
N THR A 280 -25.15 -1.69 6.27
CA THR A 280 -26.30 -2.32 5.58
C THR A 280 -27.57 -1.51 5.75
N ASP A 281 -28.22 -1.18 4.62
CA ASP A 281 -29.45 -0.39 4.54
C ASP A 281 -29.39 1.02 5.16
N LYS A 282 -28.18 1.53 5.45
CA LYS A 282 -27.98 2.87 6.03
C LYS A 282 -27.61 3.90 4.97
N HIS A 283 -27.93 5.16 5.27
CA HIS A 283 -27.37 6.32 4.58
C HIS A 283 -26.08 6.73 5.30
N VAL A 284 -24.94 6.49 4.66
CA VAL A 284 -23.61 6.68 5.26
C VAL A 284 -23.02 8.01 4.83
N VAL A 285 -22.49 8.76 5.78
CA VAL A 285 -21.68 9.96 5.53
C VAL A 285 -20.23 9.67 5.92
N VAL A 286 -19.31 9.85 4.98
CA VAL A 286 -17.86 9.71 5.18
C VAL A 286 -17.22 11.09 5.17
N ILE A 287 -16.53 11.47 6.25
CA ILE A 287 -15.84 12.76 6.35
C ILE A 287 -14.35 12.56 6.10
N GLY A 288 -13.86 13.13 4.99
CA GLY A 288 -12.46 13.07 4.53
C GLY A 288 -12.33 12.43 3.15
N GLY A 289 -11.62 13.09 2.23
CA GLY A 289 -11.41 12.61 0.85
C GLY A 289 -10.10 11.88 0.61
N GLY A 290 -9.36 11.51 1.65
CA GLY A 290 -8.14 10.70 1.56
C GLY A 290 -8.42 9.20 1.36
N ASP A 291 -7.34 8.40 1.32
CA ASP A 291 -7.43 6.95 1.09
C ASP A 291 -8.25 6.22 2.15
N THR A 292 -8.16 6.63 3.41
CA THR A 292 -8.99 6.08 4.50
C THR A 292 -10.48 6.32 4.27
N GLY A 293 -10.86 7.50 3.77
CA GLY A 293 -12.25 7.79 3.42
C GLY A 293 -12.72 6.91 2.24
N SER A 294 -11.86 6.77 1.23
CA SER A 294 -12.06 5.84 0.10
C SER A 294 -12.23 4.38 0.57
N ASP A 295 -11.47 3.94 1.59
CA ASP A 295 -11.64 2.61 2.21
C ASP A 295 -13.00 2.47 2.91
N CYS A 296 -13.43 3.49 3.65
CA CYS A 296 -14.76 3.51 4.27
C CYS A 296 -15.89 3.44 3.24
N VAL A 297 -15.75 4.14 2.10
CA VAL A 297 -16.68 4.07 0.97
C VAL A 297 -16.75 2.65 0.41
N GLY A 298 -15.60 2.05 0.06
CA GLY A 298 -15.56 0.72 -0.54
C GLY A 298 -16.09 -0.39 0.39
N THR A 299 -15.82 -0.28 1.69
CA THR A 299 -16.37 -1.20 2.70
C THR A 299 -17.89 -0.97 2.88
N SER A 300 -18.36 0.27 2.86
CA SER A 300 -19.80 0.58 2.97
C SER A 300 -20.60 0.06 1.76
N ASN A 301 -20.03 0.13 0.55
CA ASN A 301 -20.63 -0.47 -0.65
C ASN A 301 -20.78 -1.99 -0.48
N ARG A 302 -19.75 -2.68 0.02
CA ARG A 302 -19.76 -4.14 0.26
C ARG A 302 -20.70 -4.56 1.39
N HIS A 303 -20.95 -3.67 2.35
CA HIS A 303 -21.97 -3.86 3.37
C HIS A 303 -23.42 -3.69 2.86
N GLY A 304 -23.61 -3.15 1.65
CA GLY A 304 -24.94 -2.86 1.10
C GLY A 304 -25.57 -1.59 1.70
N ALA A 305 -24.80 -0.52 1.83
CA ALA A 305 -25.35 0.79 2.20
C ALA A 305 -26.42 1.26 1.22
N ALA A 306 -27.48 1.90 1.73
CA ALA A 306 -28.57 2.46 0.93
C ALA A 306 -28.11 3.67 0.10
N SER A 307 -27.25 4.51 0.69
CA SER A 307 -26.50 5.55 -0.02
C SER A 307 -25.21 5.89 0.73
N ILE A 308 -24.24 6.44 0.00
CA ILE A 308 -22.96 6.88 0.58
C ILE A 308 -22.67 8.28 0.05
N THR A 309 -22.42 9.22 0.97
CA THR A 309 -21.96 10.57 0.64
C THR A 309 -20.61 10.81 1.30
N GLN A 310 -19.65 11.31 0.54
CA GLN A 310 -18.31 11.63 1.03
C GLN A 310 -18.04 13.13 0.94
N PHE A 311 -17.61 13.70 2.06
CA PHE A 311 -17.29 15.12 2.18
C PHE A 311 -15.79 15.34 2.23
N GLU A 312 -15.31 16.29 1.42
CA GLU A 312 -13.95 16.80 1.44
C GLU A 312 -13.92 18.25 1.92
N LEU A 313 -12.98 18.55 2.82
CA LEU A 313 -12.76 19.88 3.36
C LEU A 313 -12.20 20.81 2.29
N MET A 314 -11.28 20.30 1.47
CA MET A 314 -10.60 21.07 0.44
C MET A 314 -11.51 21.31 -0.79
N PRO A 315 -11.22 22.35 -1.59
CA PRO A 315 -11.90 22.55 -2.86
C PRO A 315 -11.73 21.38 -3.81
N GLN A 316 -12.69 21.23 -4.73
CA GLN A 316 -12.59 20.22 -5.78
C GLN A 316 -11.31 20.47 -6.59
N PRO A 317 -10.39 19.49 -6.65
CA PRO A 317 -9.17 19.63 -7.43
C PRO A 317 -9.48 19.63 -8.93
N PRO A 318 -8.60 20.20 -9.77
CA PRO A 318 -8.81 20.20 -11.22
C PRO A 318 -8.80 18.78 -11.78
N GLU A 319 -9.58 18.51 -12.82
CA GLU A 319 -9.61 17.18 -13.47
C GLU A 319 -8.24 16.76 -14.00
N GLN A 320 -7.48 17.72 -14.53
CA GLN A 320 -6.14 17.53 -15.06
C GLN A 320 -5.14 18.38 -14.28
N GLU A 321 -3.95 17.84 -14.05
CA GLU A 321 -2.87 18.59 -13.44
C GLU A 321 -2.30 19.69 -14.36
N ASN A 322 -1.79 20.77 -13.77
CA ASN A 322 -0.95 21.73 -14.51
C ASN A 322 0.50 21.24 -14.54
N ARG A 323 0.82 20.39 -15.53
CA ARG A 323 2.14 19.76 -15.68
C ARG A 323 3.30 20.74 -15.69
N ALA A 324 3.14 21.90 -16.33
CA ALA A 324 4.20 22.92 -16.42
C ALA A 324 4.58 23.52 -15.06
N LEU A 325 3.65 23.51 -14.10
CA LEU A 325 3.89 24.00 -12.74
C LEU A 325 4.29 22.89 -11.77
N THR A 326 3.81 21.66 -12.00
CA THR A 326 3.94 20.58 -11.01
C THR A 326 5.04 19.58 -11.34
N TRP A 327 5.35 19.30 -12.61
CA TRP A 327 6.35 18.29 -12.97
C TRP A 327 7.75 18.71 -12.48
N PRO A 328 8.57 17.80 -11.90
CA PRO A 328 8.36 16.35 -11.72
C PRO A 328 7.70 15.96 -10.39
N ASN A 329 7.14 16.91 -9.64
CA ASN A 329 6.55 16.67 -8.32
C ASN A 329 5.14 16.06 -8.41
N TRP A 330 4.66 15.56 -7.27
CA TRP A 330 3.31 15.02 -7.13
C TRP A 330 2.24 16.10 -7.38
N PRO A 331 1.38 15.95 -8.41
CA PRO A 331 0.46 17.01 -8.80
C PRO A 331 -0.83 16.99 -7.99
N LEU A 332 -1.38 18.19 -7.76
CA LEU A 332 -2.78 18.38 -7.37
C LEU A 332 -3.68 18.11 -8.57
N LYS A 333 -4.52 17.08 -8.47
CA LYS A 333 -5.54 16.74 -9.46
C LYS A 333 -6.65 15.90 -8.85
N MET A 334 -7.76 15.82 -9.56
CA MET A 334 -8.87 14.95 -9.23
C MET A 334 -8.43 13.50 -9.29
N ARG A 335 -8.67 12.79 -8.19
CA ARG A 335 -8.42 11.36 -8.07
C ARG A 335 -9.73 10.65 -7.79
N THR A 336 -9.94 9.60 -8.57
CA THR A 336 -11.07 8.68 -8.44
C THR A 336 -10.47 7.31 -8.18
N SER A 337 -10.88 6.72 -7.06
CA SER A 337 -10.50 5.34 -6.71
C SER A 337 -11.59 4.39 -7.19
N SER A 338 -11.25 3.10 -7.24
CA SER A 338 -12.21 2.02 -7.45
C SER A 338 -13.41 2.09 -6.51
N SER A 339 -13.22 2.48 -5.24
CA SER A 339 -14.31 2.63 -4.28
C SER A 339 -15.29 3.75 -4.63
N HIS A 340 -14.84 4.83 -5.27
CA HIS A 340 -15.74 5.87 -5.76
C HIS A 340 -16.53 5.39 -7.00
N GLU A 341 -15.89 4.61 -7.88
CA GLU A 341 -16.55 4.00 -9.04
C GLU A 341 -17.60 2.95 -8.63
N GLU A 342 -17.44 2.34 -7.44
CA GLU A 342 -18.41 1.39 -6.88
C GLU A 342 -19.70 2.08 -6.41
N GLY A 343 -19.64 3.37 -6.08
CA GLY A 343 -20.80 4.19 -5.72
C GLY A 343 -20.52 5.09 -4.51
N ALA A 344 -20.47 6.40 -4.74
CA ALA A 344 -20.53 7.43 -3.70
C ALA A 344 -20.82 8.80 -4.33
N ASP A 345 -21.70 9.57 -3.71
CA ASP A 345 -21.83 10.99 -3.99
C ASP A 345 -20.68 11.73 -3.29
N ARG A 346 -20.03 12.65 -4.00
CA ARG A 346 -18.88 13.41 -3.47
C ARG A 346 -19.22 14.88 -3.43
N ASP A 347 -18.90 15.53 -2.32
CA ASP A 347 -19.05 16.97 -2.14
C ASP A 347 -17.76 17.57 -1.57
N TRP A 348 -17.47 18.83 -1.92
CA TRP A 348 -16.20 19.50 -1.67
C TRP A 348 -16.39 20.86 -1.01
N SER A 349 -15.33 21.39 -0.41
CA SER A 349 -15.39 22.65 0.35
C SER A 349 -16.38 22.60 1.52
N VAL A 350 -16.62 21.41 2.06
CA VAL A 350 -17.55 21.21 3.19
C VAL A 350 -16.76 21.40 4.48
N ALA A 351 -16.99 22.54 5.15
CA ALA A 351 -16.39 22.85 6.44
C ALA A 351 -17.45 22.70 7.54
N THR A 352 -17.02 22.23 8.71
CA THR A 352 -17.85 22.30 9.91
C THR A 352 -17.80 23.69 10.53
N LYS A 353 -18.91 24.09 11.15
CA LYS A 353 -19.02 25.33 11.91
C LYS A 353 -19.38 24.97 13.34
N ALA A 354 -18.59 25.50 14.28
CA ALA A 354 -18.87 25.40 15.71
C ALA A 354 -20.07 26.27 16.11
#